data_AF-A0A2D9TG69-F1
#
_entry.id   AF-A0A2D9TG69-F1
#
_cell.length_a   1.000
_cell.length_b   1.000
_cell.length_c   1.000
_cell.angle_alpha   90.00
_cell.angle_beta   90.00
_cell.angle_gamma   90.00
#
_symmetry.space_group_name_H-M   'P 1'
#
loop_
_entity.id
_entity.type
_entity.pdbx_description
1 polymer ?
#
loop_
_entity_poly.entity_id
_entity_poly.type
_entity_poly.pdbx_seq_one_letter_code
_entity_poly.pdbx_strand_id
1 'polypeptide(L)'
;MAHPGAPADAEGHPEADAQSLVRAIEGEGFVGTASAEDMPAPVGFPFRWPFLIAVIAVIAAWQLAFLADALRTGRGIPGPGADLPFTAIFALSIAIRFPGPLQRVALRGPRALLQVRQLLTPLALVTGLFSALALLRFLL
;
A
#
# COMPACT_ATOMS: atom_id res chain seq x y z
N MET A 1 44.60 -8.98 35.35
CA MET A 1 45.32 -9.38 34.12
C MET A 1 44.41 -10.31 33.33
N ALA A 2 44.19 -9.96 32.06
CA ALA A 2 43.68 -10.74 30.92
C ALA A 2 42.36 -11.54 31.04
N HIS A 3 41.32 -11.04 30.35
CA HIS A 3 40.43 -11.88 29.53
C HIS A 3 41.25 -12.49 28.38
N PRO A 4 40.93 -13.72 27.95
CA PRO A 4 40.48 -13.86 26.55
C PRO A 4 39.45 -14.99 26.34
N GLY A 5 38.56 -14.80 25.37
CA GLY A 5 37.73 -15.88 24.83
C GLY A 5 36.29 -15.48 24.54
N ALA A 6 36.07 -14.53 23.64
CA ALA A 6 34.82 -14.45 22.89
C ALA A 6 34.96 -15.30 21.62
N PRO A 7 33.85 -15.89 21.14
CA PRO A 7 33.39 -15.63 19.79
C PRO A 7 31.98 -15.01 19.89
N ALA A 8 31.68 -13.82 19.36
CA ALA A 8 31.83 -13.30 18.00
C ALA A 8 30.80 -13.83 16.98
N ASP A 9 29.55 -14.13 17.39
CA ASP A 9 28.51 -14.54 16.44
C ASP A 9 27.11 -14.55 17.09
N ALA A 10 26.66 -13.36 17.51
CA ALA A 10 25.24 -13.09 17.74
C ALA A 10 24.56 -12.63 16.44
N GLU A 11 24.83 -13.28 15.31
CA GLU A 11 23.96 -13.22 14.13
C GLU A 11 22.83 -14.24 14.31
N GLY A 12 21.98 -13.98 15.30
CA GLY A 12 20.74 -14.71 15.49
C GLY A 12 19.86 -14.50 14.27
N HIS A 13 19.80 -15.51 13.39
CA HIS A 13 18.80 -15.59 12.34
C HIS A 13 17.42 -15.36 13.00
N PRO A 14 16.66 -14.32 12.62
CA PRO A 14 15.38 -14.01 13.26
C PRO A 14 14.37 -15.17 13.17
N GLU A 15 14.61 -16.10 12.23
CA GLU A 15 13.84 -17.33 12.03
C GLU A 15 14.10 -18.39 13.12
N ALA A 16 15.34 -18.48 13.63
CA ALA A 16 15.69 -19.43 14.69
C ALA A 16 15.08 -19.01 16.04
N ASP A 17 14.99 -17.70 16.27
CA ASP A 17 14.38 -17.12 17.47
C ASP A 17 12.86 -17.25 17.44
N ALA A 18 12.24 -17.04 16.27
CA ALA A 18 10.81 -17.25 16.08
C ALA A 18 10.41 -18.73 16.25
N GLN A 19 11.19 -19.68 15.72
CA GLN A 19 10.92 -21.11 15.87
C GLN A 19 11.13 -21.59 17.32
N SER A 20 12.10 -21.04 18.04
CA SER A 20 12.31 -21.37 19.46
C SER A 20 11.13 -20.89 20.32
N LEU A 21 10.62 -19.67 20.04
CA LEU A 21 9.44 -19.10 20.67
C LEU A 21 8.18 -19.93 20.41
N VAL A 22 7.95 -20.36 19.16
CA VAL A 22 6.81 -21.21 18.82
C VAL A 22 6.85 -22.53 19.59
N ARG A 23 8.02 -23.18 19.67
CA ARG A 23 8.16 -24.43 20.43
C ARG A 23 7.98 -24.23 21.93
N ALA A 24 8.43 -23.10 22.48
CA ALA A 24 8.21 -22.78 23.89
C ALA A 24 6.72 -22.58 24.20
N ILE A 25 5.99 -21.87 23.31
CA ILE A 25 4.55 -21.63 23.43
C ILE A 25 3.75 -22.93 23.31
N GLU A 26 4.11 -23.80 22.36
CA GLU A 26 3.50 -25.14 22.21
C GLU A 26 3.82 -26.04 23.41
N GLY A 27 5.02 -25.93 23.99
CA GLY A 27 5.45 -26.66 25.19
C GLY A 27 4.67 -26.27 26.46
N GLU A 28 4.18 -25.02 26.54
CA GLU A 28 3.27 -24.53 27.58
C GLU A 28 1.80 -24.97 27.35
N GLY A 29 1.54 -25.81 26.34
CA GLY A 29 0.21 -26.34 26.03
C GLY A 29 -0.66 -25.40 25.19
N PHE A 30 -0.10 -24.32 24.65
CA PHE A 30 -0.82 -23.42 23.77
C PHE A 30 -0.89 -24.02 22.36
N VAL A 31 -1.99 -24.71 22.06
CA VAL A 31 -2.28 -25.19 20.71
C VAL A 31 -3.08 -24.09 20.00
N GLY A 32 -2.49 -23.51 18.95
CA GLY A 32 -3.13 -22.49 18.11
C GLY A 32 -4.38 -23.02 17.40
N THR A 33 -5.49 -23.08 18.12
CA THR A 33 -6.79 -23.64 17.68
C THR A 33 -7.84 -22.58 17.41
N ALA A 34 -7.49 -21.30 17.60
CA ALA A 34 -8.39 -20.18 17.34
C ALA A 34 -8.86 -20.21 15.88
N SER A 35 -10.17 -20.25 15.68
CA SER A 35 -10.75 -20.10 14.35
C SER A 35 -10.34 -18.75 13.77
N ALA A 36 -10.26 -18.62 12.45
CA ALA A 36 -10.05 -17.33 11.79
C ALA A 36 -11.14 -16.29 12.16
N GLU A 37 -12.24 -16.75 12.75
CA GLU A 37 -13.33 -15.94 13.31
C GLU A 37 -13.04 -15.41 14.71
N ASP A 38 -12.22 -16.11 15.50
CA ASP A 38 -11.82 -15.73 16.86
C ASP A 38 -10.61 -14.78 16.86
N MET A 39 -9.97 -14.60 15.70
CA MET A 39 -8.90 -13.63 15.58
C MET A 39 -9.45 -12.20 15.71
N PRO A 40 -8.93 -11.40 16.66
CA PRO A 40 -9.35 -10.03 16.82
C PRO A 40 -9.17 -9.29 15.49
N ALA A 41 -10.16 -8.45 15.14
CA ALA A 41 -10.07 -7.65 13.94
C ALA A 41 -8.75 -6.86 13.96
N PRO A 42 -7.94 -6.91 12.88
CA PRO A 42 -6.67 -6.20 12.86
C PRO A 42 -6.94 -4.71 13.08
N VAL A 43 -6.53 -4.20 14.23
CA VAL A 43 -6.66 -2.79 14.59
C VAL A 43 -5.56 -2.04 13.83
N GLY A 44 -5.91 -1.39 12.72
CA GLY A 44 -4.96 -0.62 11.92
C GLY A 44 -5.40 -0.34 10.49
N PHE A 45 -4.55 0.37 9.77
CA PHE A 45 -4.82 0.75 8.38
C PHE A 45 -4.90 -0.50 7.47
N PRO A 46 -5.91 -0.60 6.58
CA PRO A 46 -6.18 -1.82 5.81
C PRO A 46 -5.13 -2.12 4.72
N PHE A 47 -4.22 -1.18 4.47
CA PHE A 47 -3.20 -1.27 3.43
C PHE A 47 -1.83 -1.64 3.96
N ARG A 48 -1.01 -2.27 3.11
CA ARG A 48 0.39 -2.56 3.41
C ARG A 48 1.26 -1.32 3.18
N TRP A 49 2.40 -1.24 3.86
CA TRP A 49 3.39 -0.17 3.70
C TRP A 49 3.87 0.04 2.25
N PRO A 50 4.17 -1.00 1.44
CA PRO A 50 4.58 -0.81 0.05
C PRO A 50 3.53 -0.10 -0.79
N PHE A 51 2.25 -0.36 -0.52
CA PHE A 51 1.14 0.30 -1.21
C PHE A 51 1.05 1.77 -0.84
N LEU A 52 1.18 2.09 0.46
CA LEU A 52 1.22 3.47 0.92
C LEU A 52 2.37 4.25 0.30
N ILE A 53 3.57 3.66 0.27
CA ILE A 53 4.75 4.26 -0.35
C ILE A 53 4.49 4.52 -1.85
N ALA A 54 3.92 3.55 -2.57
CA ALA A 54 3.58 3.72 -3.98
C ALA A 54 2.57 4.85 -4.21
N VAL A 55 1.51 4.94 -3.38
CA VAL A 55 0.52 6.02 -3.45
C VAL A 55 1.16 7.38 -3.18
N ILE A 56 1.98 7.48 -2.14
CA ILE A 56 2.70 8.72 -1.80
C ILE A 56 3.65 9.12 -2.94
N ALA A 57 4.38 8.16 -3.52
CA ALA A 57 5.27 8.42 -4.64
C ALA A 57 4.51 8.97 -5.87
N VAL A 58 3.34 8.41 -6.18
CA VAL A 58 2.48 8.91 -7.26
C VAL A 58 1.99 10.34 -6.98
N ILE A 59 1.57 10.63 -5.76
CA ILE A 59 1.15 12.00 -5.36
C ILE A 59 2.33 12.97 -5.46
N ALA A 60 3.51 12.57 -4.98
CA ALA A 60 4.72 13.40 -5.04
C ALA A 60 5.14 13.69 -6.50
N ALA A 61 5.12 12.66 -7.35
CA ALA A 61 5.40 12.81 -8.78
C ALA A 61 4.40 13.75 -9.46
N TRP A 62 3.11 13.67 -9.07
CA TRP A 62 2.09 14.59 -9.57
C TRP A 62 2.37 16.05 -9.17
N GLN A 63 2.66 16.30 -7.89
CA GLN A 63 2.98 17.66 -7.42
C GLN A 63 4.19 18.23 -8.16
N LEU A 64 5.18 17.40 -8.46
CA LEU A 64 6.37 17.79 -9.21
C LEU A 64 6.02 18.11 -10.69
N ALA A 65 5.16 17.30 -11.31
CA ALA A 65 4.69 17.55 -12.68
C ALA A 65 3.85 18.84 -12.77
N PHE A 66 2.95 19.07 -11.81
CA PHE A 66 2.17 20.30 -11.73
C PHE A 66 3.06 21.53 -11.56
N LEU A 67 4.07 21.44 -10.67
CA LEU A 67 5.05 22.50 -10.48
C LEU A 67 5.87 22.74 -11.77
N ALA A 68 6.30 21.69 -12.45
CA ALA A 68 7.03 21.79 -13.71
C ALA A 68 6.20 22.46 -14.82
N ASP A 69 4.92 22.10 -14.94
CA ASP A 69 4.00 22.75 -15.89
C ASP A 69 3.77 24.22 -15.52
N ALA A 70 3.59 24.55 -14.24
CA ALA A 70 3.43 25.93 -13.78
C ALA A 70 4.67 26.78 -14.11
N LEU A 71 5.87 26.24 -13.88
CA LEU A 71 7.14 26.90 -14.21
C LEU A 71 7.33 27.08 -15.72
N ARG A 72 6.89 26.11 -16.52
CA ARG A 72 7.08 26.13 -17.99
C ARG A 72 6.12 27.07 -18.70
N THR A 73 4.87 27.13 -18.24
CA THR A 73 3.80 27.87 -18.94
C THR A 73 3.58 29.28 -18.38
N GLY A 74 4.10 29.58 -17.18
CA GLY A 74 3.96 30.88 -16.50
C GLY A 74 2.51 31.26 -16.13
N ARG A 75 1.54 30.44 -16.54
CA ARG A 75 0.14 30.50 -16.18
C ARG A 75 -0.09 29.35 -15.21
N GLY A 76 -0.66 29.60 -14.04
CA GLY A 76 -1.02 28.58 -13.05
C GLY A 76 -2.16 27.64 -13.51
N ILE A 77 -2.28 27.42 -14.81
CA ILE A 77 -3.27 26.55 -15.43
C ILE A 77 -2.62 25.17 -15.57
N PRO A 78 -3.25 24.10 -15.04
CA PRO A 78 -2.73 22.75 -15.17
C PRO A 78 -2.51 22.36 -16.64
N GLY A 79 -1.27 22.01 -16.97
CA GLY A 79 -0.91 21.46 -18.28
C GLY A 79 -1.31 19.98 -18.40
N PRO A 80 -1.04 19.34 -19.56
CA PRO A 80 -1.36 17.92 -19.80
C PRO A 80 -0.73 16.97 -18.77
N GLY A 81 0.39 17.36 -18.15
CA GLY A 81 1.04 16.58 -17.10
C GLY A 81 0.23 16.48 -15.81
N ALA A 82 -0.67 17.44 -15.57
CA ALA A 82 -1.56 17.45 -14.41
C ALA A 82 -2.74 16.47 -14.53
N ASP A 83 -3.06 15.97 -15.73
CA ASP A 83 -4.21 15.10 -16.01
C ASP A 83 -3.89 13.59 -15.90
N LEU A 84 -2.64 13.22 -16.19
CA LEU A 84 -2.12 11.84 -16.09
C LEU A 84 -2.40 11.11 -14.75
N PRO A 85 -2.28 11.76 -13.57
CA PRO A 85 -2.46 11.08 -12.29
C PRO A 85 -3.91 10.72 -11.99
N PHE A 86 -4.90 11.45 -12.52
CA PHE A 86 -6.29 11.03 -12.40
C PHE A 86 -6.50 9.67 -13.08
N THR A 87 -5.88 9.47 -14.24
CA THR A 87 -5.92 8.20 -14.97
C THR A 87 -5.20 7.11 -14.19
N ALA A 88 -4.04 7.41 -13.58
CA ALA A 88 -3.30 6.46 -12.76
C ALA A 88 -4.05 6.05 -11.49
N ILE A 89 -4.66 7.01 -10.77
CA ILE A 89 -5.47 6.75 -9.57
C ILE A 89 -6.74 5.98 -9.93
N PHE A 90 -7.37 6.29 -11.07
CA PHE A 90 -8.51 5.55 -11.59
C PHE A 90 -8.13 4.09 -11.90
N ALA A 91 -7.04 3.89 -12.65
CA ALA A 91 -6.52 2.56 -12.98
C ALA A 91 -6.16 1.76 -11.71
N LEU A 92 -5.51 2.40 -10.74
CA LEU A 92 -5.19 1.80 -9.45
C LEU A 92 -6.46 1.42 -8.66
N SER A 93 -7.45 2.30 -8.64
CA SER A 93 -8.73 2.07 -7.96
C SER A 93 -9.51 0.90 -8.56
N ILE A 94 -9.42 0.73 -9.88
CA ILE A 94 -9.97 -0.42 -10.60
C ILE A 94 -9.13 -1.68 -10.31
N ALA A 95 -7.82 -1.60 -10.39
CA ALA A 95 -6.91 -2.73 -10.19
C ALA A 95 -7.04 -3.37 -8.80
N ILE A 96 -7.24 -2.58 -7.74
CA ILE A 96 -7.45 -3.09 -6.37
C ILE A 96 -8.77 -3.86 -6.23
N ARG A 97 -9.77 -3.59 -7.10
CA ARG A 97 -11.07 -4.30 -7.06
C ARG A 97 -11.00 -5.70 -7.64
N PHE A 98 -9.99 -6.01 -8.46
CA PHE A 98 -9.85 -7.33 -9.04
C PHE A 98 -9.08 -8.26 -8.10
N PRO A 99 -9.62 -9.45 -7.80
CA PRO A 99 -8.91 -10.42 -6.99
C PRO A 99 -7.64 -10.88 -7.69
N GLY A 100 -6.47 -10.62 -7.08
CA GLY A 100 -5.20 -10.87 -7.75
C GLY A 100 -3.95 -10.51 -6.92
N PRO A 101 -2.75 -10.65 -7.52
CA PRO A 101 -1.47 -10.34 -6.86
C PRO A 101 -1.41 -8.87 -6.39
N LEU A 102 -1.97 -7.94 -7.17
CA LEU A 102 -2.06 -6.52 -6.81
C LEU A 102 -2.90 -6.29 -5.55
N GLN A 103 -4.01 -7.01 -5.38
CA GLN A 103 -4.82 -6.94 -4.16
C GLN A 103 -4.03 -7.45 -2.95
N ARG A 104 -3.23 -8.51 -3.09
CA ARG A 104 -2.40 -9.06 -2.00
C ARG A 104 -1.25 -8.13 -1.61
N VAL A 105 -0.72 -7.38 -2.56
CA VAL A 105 0.29 -6.34 -2.32
C VAL A 105 -0.33 -5.09 -1.68
N ALA A 106 -1.56 -4.75 -2.08
CA ALA A 106 -2.27 -3.59 -1.56
C ALA A 106 -2.84 -3.79 -0.15
N LEU A 107 -3.54 -4.91 0.07
CA LEU A 107 -4.35 -5.14 1.25
C LEU A 107 -3.71 -6.12 2.23
N ARG A 108 -3.94 -5.89 3.52
CA ARG A 108 -3.47 -6.78 4.59
C ARG A 108 -4.29 -8.06 4.74
N GLY A 109 -5.57 -8.05 4.37
CA GLY A 109 -6.43 -9.23 4.52
C GLY A 109 -7.69 -9.19 3.65
N PRO A 110 -8.41 -10.34 3.54
CA PRO A 110 -9.58 -10.48 2.68
C PRO A 110 -10.76 -9.58 3.08
N ARG A 111 -10.95 -9.32 4.38
CA ARG A 111 -11.99 -8.38 4.88
C ARG A 111 -11.66 -6.90 4.61
N ALA A 112 -10.39 -6.56 4.33
CA ALA A 112 -9.96 -5.19 4.08
C ALA A 112 -10.57 -4.62 2.78
N LEU A 113 -10.86 -5.47 1.79
CA LEU A 113 -11.48 -5.02 0.54
C LEU A 113 -12.88 -4.46 0.78
N LEU A 114 -13.68 -5.07 1.67
CA LEU A 114 -15.04 -4.61 1.97
C LEU A 114 -15.02 -3.20 2.60
N GLN A 115 -14.08 -2.95 3.51
CA GLN A 115 -13.89 -1.63 4.12
C GLN A 115 -13.42 -0.59 3.09
N VAL A 116 -12.45 -0.97 2.25
CA VAL A 116 -11.84 -0.05 1.29
C VAL A 116 -12.73 0.19 0.06
N ARG A 117 -13.63 -0.75 -0.29
CA ARG A 117 -14.56 -0.62 -1.44
C ARG A 117 -15.47 0.58 -1.32
N GLN A 118 -15.89 0.93 -0.11
CA GLN A 118 -16.70 2.13 0.15
C GLN A 118 -15.95 3.42 -0.20
N LEU A 119 -14.63 3.44 -0.05
CA LEU A 119 -13.77 4.58 -0.42
C LEU A 119 -13.36 4.54 -1.90
N LEU A 120 -13.05 3.36 -2.43
CA LEU A 120 -12.65 3.19 -3.83
C LEU A 120 -13.78 3.50 -4.81
N THR A 121 -15.04 3.31 -4.41
CA THR A 121 -16.21 3.57 -5.27
C THR A 121 -16.32 5.04 -5.70
N PRO A 122 -16.49 5.99 -4.77
CA PRO A 122 -16.53 7.41 -5.11
C PRO A 122 -15.20 7.88 -5.70
N LEU A 123 -14.05 7.38 -5.21
CA LEU A 123 -12.75 7.76 -5.74
C LEU A 123 -12.61 7.41 -7.24
N ALA A 124 -13.00 6.21 -7.64
CA ALA A 124 -12.96 5.83 -9.06
C ALA A 124 -13.98 6.61 -9.91
N LEU A 125 -15.13 6.98 -9.35
CA LEU A 125 -16.10 7.80 -10.08
C LEU A 125 -15.55 9.20 -10.34
N VAL A 126 -15.01 9.85 -9.30
CA VAL A 126 -14.43 11.19 -9.41
C VAL A 126 -13.22 11.16 -10.36
N THR A 127 -12.27 10.28 -10.12
CA THR A 127 -11.07 10.18 -10.97
C THR A 127 -11.37 9.74 -12.40
N GLY A 128 -12.36 8.87 -12.59
CA GLY A 128 -12.85 8.48 -13.91
C GLY A 128 -13.49 9.66 -14.66
N LEU A 129 -14.30 10.47 -13.99
CA LEU A 129 -14.89 11.68 -14.58
C LEU A 129 -13.82 12.68 -15.01
N PHE A 130 -12.85 12.98 -14.14
CA PHE A 130 -11.73 13.84 -14.48
C PHE A 130 -10.89 13.29 -15.65
N SER A 131 -10.64 11.98 -15.67
CA SER A 131 -9.92 11.33 -16.77
C SER A 131 -10.68 11.42 -18.09
N ALA A 132 -12.01 11.26 -18.06
CA ALA A 132 -12.85 11.40 -19.25
C ALA A 132 -12.89 12.84 -19.77
N LEU A 133 -12.98 13.84 -18.88
CA LEU A 133 -12.91 15.26 -19.24
C LEU A 133 -11.54 15.63 -19.83
N ALA A 134 -10.45 15.10 -19.26
CA ALA A 134 -9.10 15.29 -19.79
C ALA A 134 -8.95 14.69 -21.20
N LEU A 135 -9.47 13.48 -21.41
CA LEU A 135 -9.48 12.82 -22.73
C LEU A 135 -10.30 13.64 -23.75
N LEU A 136 -11.48 14.13 -23.34
CA LEU A 136 -12.33 14.95 -24.19
C LEU A 136 -11.61 16.24 -24.60
N ARG A 137 -10.94 16.91 -23.66
CA ARG A 137 -10.11 18.10 -23.93
C ARG A 137 -8.97 17.82 -24.92
N PHE A 138 -8.42 16.60 -24.92
CA PHE A 138 -7.36 16.22 -25.84
C PHE A 138 -7.85 15.92 -27.26
N LEU A 139 -9.10 15.48 -27.41
CA LEU A 139 -9.71 15.08 -28.69
C LEU A 139 -10.37 16.24 -29.46
N LEU A 140 -10.70 17.35 -28.79
CA LEU A 140 -11.31 18.57 -29.35
C LEU A 140 -10.25 19.65 -29.62
#